data_AF-A0A504IDY5-F1
#
_entry.id   AF-A0A504IDY5-F1
#
_cell.length_a   1.000
_cell.length_b   1.000
_cell.length_c   1.000
_cell.angle_alpha   90.00
_cell.angle_beta   90.00
_cell.angle_gamma   90.00
#
_symmetry.space_group_name_H-M   'P 1'
#
loop_
_entity.id
_entity.type
_entity.pdbx_description
1 polymer ?
#
loop_
_entity_poly.entity_id
_entity_poly.type
_entity_poly.pdbx_seq_one_letter_code
_entity_poly.pdbx_strand_id
1 'polypeptide(L)'
;QGSRRDVEYITEGIPGSSLRPGAYAHTDYDFKKPGADLMAKSAPPFSHKLSAGENYRQPGAHLEVSRGDSLASIRREEIQALHQRIAAAGTVRGLYSGCTFKLDGFPREDQNQEYLVVSAEYRLFDPGYRAQADVESESFKVVLGVAPTALPYRPPRTTPRPIMRGPQTATVVGPSGEEIFTDKYARVKVQFHWDRVGKKDQNSSCFVRVSQSWAGSGWGFIQIPRIGQEVIVDFIEGDPDLPIITGRVYNASQMPPYGLPGNATQSGWKSDSSKGGGGYNELMFEDKAGSELVNFQAQKDHNLLIKHDRTKLVQHDQSDRIDHDAKHSVGHNLDEDVGNNKTVKIGVDQTTNIGSNDTETVGANRSLTVMANETIHVVSNSTENIDANHSQTVGIVQTITVKAARFDTVGAAETRSVGGFQINS
;
A
#
# COMPACT_ATOMS: atom_id res chain seq x y z
N GLN A 1 27.88 -16.92 -77.88
CA GLN A 1 26.41 -16.81 -77.76
C GLN A 1 26.14 -15.43 -77.16
N GLY A 2 25.60 -14.51 -77.94
CA GLY A 2 25.44 -13.11 -77.53
C GLY A 2 24.35 -12.96 -76.46
N SER A 3 24.70 -12.36 -75.34
CA SER A 3 23.76 -11.90 -74.30
C SER A 3 22.73 -10.97 -74.95
N ARG A 4 21.46 -11.39 -74.98
CA ARG A 4 20.34 -10.51 -75.37
C ARG A 4 20.13 -9.52 -74.22
N ARG A 5 20.49 -8.25 -74.46
CA ARG A 5 20.27 -7.11 -73.55
C ARG A 5 18.79 -6.83 -73.21
N ASP A 6 17.86 -7.48 -73.90
CA ASP A 6 16.41 -7.20 -73.81
C ASP A 6 15.61 -8.18 -72.93
N VAL A 7 16.26 -9.11 -72.22
CA VAL A 7 15.56 -10.08 -71.35
C VAL A 7 15.87 -9.79 -69.89
N GLU A 8 14.82 -9.59 -69.09
CA GLU A 8 14.91 -9.45 -67.64
C GLU A 8 14.86 -10.83 -66.97
N TYR A 9 15.86 -11.16 -66.17
CA TYR A 9 15.90 -12.44 -65.45
C TYR A 9 16.71 -12.32 -64.16
N ILE A 10 16.53 -13.31 -63.28
CA ILE A 10 17.40 -13.54 -62.13
C ILE A 10 18.58 -14.38 -62.63
N THR A 11 19.79 -13.84 -62.54
CA THR A 11 21.03 -14.46 -63.01
C THR A 11 21.61 -15.40 -61.96
N GLU A 12 21.42 -15.05 -60.69
CA GLU A 12 21.99 -15.76 -59.54
C GLU A 12 20.92 -15.90 -58.46
N GLY A 13 20.83 -17.08 -57.85
CA GLY A 13 19.99 -17.33 -56.68
C GLY A 13 20.72 -18.26 -55.74
N ILE A 14 21.01 -17.80 -54.53
CA ILE A 14 21.72 -18.56 -53.50
C ILE A 14 20.74 -18.79 -52.34
N PRO A 15 20.09 -19.96 -52.27
CA PRO A 15 19.26 -20.32 -51.13
C PRO A 15 20.10 -20.46 -49.87
N GLY A 16 19.77 -19.69 -48.85
CA GLY A 16 20.35 -19.75 -47.51
C GLY A 16 19.36 -20.28 -46.50
N SER A 17 19.85 -21.07 -45.55
CA SER A 17 19.08 -21.51 -44.39
C SER A 17 19.86 -21.27 -43.11
N SER A 18 19.19 -20.79 -42.06
CA SER A 18 19.79 -20.56 -40.74
C SER A 18 19.02 -21.27 -39.64
N LEU A 19 19.72 -21.82 -38.64
CA LEU A 19 19.07 -22.39 -37.47
C LEU A 19 18.41 -21.27 -36.65
N ARG A 20 17.14 -21.46 -36.33
CA ARG A 20 16.33 -20.53 -35.53
C ARG A 20 15.54 -21.31 -34.48
N PRO A 21 15.30 -20.75 -33.29
CA PRO A 21 14.32 -21.31 -32.35
C PRO A 21 12.99 -21.59 -33.05
N GLY A 22 12.45 -22.77 -32.82
CA GLY A 22 11.16 -23.19 -33.37
C GLY A 22 10.00 -22.79 -32.50
N ALA A 23 10.20 -22.67 -31.18
CA ALA A 23 9.15 -22.30 -30.23
C ALA A 23 9.40 -20.94 -29.59
N TYR A 24 8.32 -20.30 -29.15
CA TYR A 24 8.38 -19.09 -28.35
C TYR A 24 7.45 -19.22 -27.15
N ALA A 25 7.93 -18.88 -25.96
CA ALA A 25 7.16 -18.86 -24.74
C ALA A 25 7.37 -17.54 -23.98
N HIS A 26 6.33 -17.06 -23.31
CA HIS A 26 6.41 -15.90 -22.45
C HIS A 26 5.30 -15.89 -21.41
N THR A 27 5.51 -15.13 -20.35
CA THR A 27 4.52 -14.98 -19.28
C THR A 27 4.51 -13.56 -18.74
N ASP A 28 3.51 -13.26 -17.91
CA ASP A 28 3.33 -11.97 -17.25
C ASP A 28 2.66 -12.16 -15.87
N TYR A 29 2.42 -11.07 -15.16
CA TYR A 29 1.77 -11.09 -13.85
C TYR A 29 0.62 -10.08 -13.75
N ASP A 30 -0.59 -10.57 -13.44
CA ASP A 30 -1.75 -9.73 -13.13
C ASP A 30 -2.04 -9.73 -11.62
N PHE A 31 -1.76 -8.62 -10.96
CA PHE A 31 -2.06 -8.48 -9.53
C PHE A 31 -3.57 -8.56 -9.20
N LYS A 32 -4.46 -8.37 -10.18
CA LYS A 32 -5.92 -8.55 -9.99
C LYS A 32 -6.33 -10.02 -10.03
N LYS A 33 -5.48 -10.88 -10.61
CA LYS A 33 -5.67 -12.33 -10.73
C LYS A 33 -4.34 -13.03 -10.39
N PRO A 34 -3.81 -12.89 -9.15
CA PRO A 34 -2.43 -13.24 -8.82
C PRO A 34 -2.09 -14.73 -8.97
N GLY A 35 -3.09 -15.62 -8.98
CA GLY A 35 -2.93 -17.05 -9.21
C GLY A 35 -3.24 -17.51 -10.64
N ALA A 36 -3.53 -16.61 -11.57
CA ALA A 36 -3.77 -16.98 -12.96
C ALA A 36 -2.47 -17.42 -13.64
N ASP A 37 -2.52 -18.55 -14.35
CA ASP A 37 -1.44 -18.96 -15.24
C ASP A 37 -1.53 -18.15 -16.54
N LEU A 38 -0.57 -17.23 -16.73
CA LEU A 38 -0.45 -16.39 -17.91
C LEU A 38 0.63 -16.89 -18.87
N MET A 39 1.08 -18.14 -18.73
CA MET A 39 2.02 -18.73 -19.66
C MET A 39 1.38 -18.89 -21.05
N ALA A 40 1.96 -18.24 -22.06
CA ALA A 40 1.54 -18.33 -23.45
C ALA A 40 2.66 -18.91 -24.32
N LYS A 41 2.29 -19.75 -25.29
CA LYS A 41 3.26 -20.54 -26.07
C LYS A 41 2.88 -20.62 -27.55
N SER A 42 3.89 -20.67 -28.41
CA SER A 42 3.73 -20.99 -29.83
C SER A 42 4.70 -22.09 -30.21
N ALA A 43 4.17 -23.21 -30.72
CA ALA A 43 4.93 -24.40 -31.07
C ALA A 43 5.63 -24.27 -32.44
N PRO A 44 6.67 -25.09 -32.70
CA PRO A 44 7.37 -25.09 -33.99
C PRO A 44 6.44 -25.50 -35.15
N PRO A 45 6.38 -24.72 -36.25
CA PRO A 45 5.58 -25.06 -37.44
C PRO A 45 6.28 -26.08 -38.34
N PHE A 46 7.61 -26.23 -38.22
CA PHE A 46 8.43 -27.11 -39.06
C PHE A 46 9.29 -28.02 -38.19
N SER A 47 9.52 -29.24 -38.68
CA SER A 47 10.32 -30.25 -38.00
C SER A 47 11.68 -30.39 -38.67
N HIS A 48 12.74 -30.28 -37.88
CA HIS A 48 14.11 -30.67 -38.24
C HIS A 48 14.85 -31.11 -36.97
N LYS A 49 16.03 -31.72 -37.09
CA LYS A 49 16.76 -32.32 -35.95
C LYS A 49 16.89 -31.39 -34.72
N LEU A 50 17.01 -30.09 -34.95
CA LEU A 50 17.16 -29.06 -33.91
C LEU A 50 15.96 -28.07 -33.79
N SER A 51 14.76 -28.42 -34.25
CA SER A 51 13.62 -27.46 -34.29
C SER A 51 12.94 -27.24 -32.94
N ALA A 52 13.30 -28.02 -31.92
CA ALA A 52 12.71 -27.95 -30.58
C ALA A 52 13.22 -26.76 -29.72
N GLY A 53 14.19 -25.98 -30.19
CA GLY A 53 14.69 -24.83 -29.44
C GLY A 53 13.60 -23.80 -29.16
N GLU A 54 13.48 -23.40 -27.88
CA GLU A 54 12.50 -22.41 -27.41
C GLU A 54 13.19 -21.09 -27.03
N ASN A 55 12.57 -19.97 -27.39
CA ASN A 55 12.94 -18.65 -26.86
C ASN A 55 11.93 -18.25 -25.76
N TYR A 56 12.43 -17.97 -24.55
CA TYR A 56 11.61 -17.59 -23.40
C TYR A 56 11.83 -16.12 -23.00
N ARG A 57 10.76 -15.40 -22.64
CA ARG A 57 10.82 -14.02 -22.15
C ARG A 57 9.80 -13.73 -21.04
N GLN A 58 10.19 -12.87 -20.10
CA GLN A 58 9.31 -12.22 -19.13
C GLN A 58 9.78 -10.77 -18.92
N PRO A 59 8.88 -9.76 -18.87
CA PRO A 59 7.43 -9.83 -19.05
C PRO A 59 7.00 -9.94 -20.53
N GLY A 60 5.80 -10.49 -20.74
CA GLY A 60 5.19 -10.76 -22.04
C GLY A 60 4.23 -9.67 -22.56
N ALA A 61 3.97 -8.61 -21.78
CA ALA A 61 3.08 -7.49 -22.10
C ALA A 61 1.64 -7.90 -22.45
N HIS A 62 1.08 -8.83 -21.67
CA HIS A 62 -0.30 -9.29 -21.83
C HIS A 62 -0.91 -9.73 -20.48
N LEU A 63 -2.20 -9.46 -20.29
CA LEU A 63 -2.97 -9.91 -19.11
C LEU A 63 -4.07 -10.91 -19.48
N GLU A 64 -4.10 -11.33 -20.75
CA GLU A 64 -5.02 -12.33 -21.30
C GLU A 64 -4.22 -13.34 -22.12
N VAL A 65 -4.43 -14.63 -21.86
CA VAL A 65 -3.68 -15.73 -22.48
C VAL A 65 -3.86 -15.75 -24.00
N SER A 66 -5.08 -15.50 -24.51
CA SER A 66 -5.36 -15.44 -25.96
C SER A 66 -4.54 -14.39 -26.70
N ARG A 67 -4.36 -13.21 -26.10
CA ARG A 67 -3.46 -12.17 -26.60
C ARG A 67 -2.00 -12.63 -26.48
N GLY A 68 -1.65 -13.27 -25.37
CA GLY A 68 -0.35 -13.91 -25.17
C GLY A 68 0.02 -14.89 -26.28
N ASP A 69 -0.87 -15.82 -26.64
CA ASP A 69 -0.65 -16.84 -27.68
C ASP A 69 -0.51 -16.21 -29.07
N SER A 70 -1.31 -15.19 -29.34
CA SER A 70 -1.22 -14.41 -30.58
C SER A 70 0.15 -13.72 -30.68
N LEU A 71 0.61 -13.09 -29.59
CA LEU A 71 1.92 -12.47 -29.52
C LEU A 71 3.05 -13.50 -29.63
N ALA A 72 2.95 -14.65 -28.96
CA ALA A 72 3.93 -15.73 -29.05
C ALA A 72 4.08 -16.22 -30.49
N SER A 73 2.96 -16.34 -31.22
CA SER A 73 2.97 -16.72 -32.65
C SER A 73 3.64 -15.66 -33.52
N ILE A 74 3.34 -14.38 -33.33
CA ILE A 74 4.01 -13.28 -34.04
C ILE A 74 5.52 -13.27 -33.75
N ARG A 75 5.94 -13.51 -32.49
CA ARG A 75 7.36 -13.52 -32.11
C ARG A 75 8.11 -14.74 -32.66
N ARG A 76 7.46 -15.90 -32.70
CA ARG A 76 7.99 -17.08 -33.38
C ARG A 76 8.18 -16.80 -34.87
N GLU A 77 7.17 -16.25 -35.54
CA GLU A 77 7.26 -15.84 -36.96
C GLU A 77 8.40 -14.84 -37.19
N GLU A 78 8.58 -13.85 -36.32
CA GLU A 78 9.70 -12.89 -36.36
C GLU A 78 11.07 -13.56 -36.29
N ILE A 79 11.25 -14.49 -35.36
CA ILE A 79 12.51 -15.24 -35.22
C ILE A 79 12.75 -16.12 -36.45
N GLN A 80 11.70 -16.72 -37.00
CA GLN A 80 11.76 -17.63 -38.15
C GLN A 80 11.78 -16.93 -39.50
N ALA A 81 11.47 -15.64 -39.59
CA ALA A 81 11.52 -14.86 -40.82
C ALA A 81 12.91 -14.83 -41.48
N LEU A 82 13.97 -15.18 -40.75
CA LEU A 82 15.34 -15.30 -41.25
C LEU A 82 15.77 -16.76 -41.51
N HIS A 83 14.90 -17.74 -41.23
CA HIS A 83 15.20 -19.16 -41.40
C HIS A 83 15.49 -19.49 -42.86
N GLN A 84 14.62 -19.07 -43.79
CA GLN A 84 14.79 -19.27 -45.23
C GLN A 84 14.91 -17.91 -45.93
N ARG A 85 16.08 -17.65 -46.52
CA ARG A 85 16.38 -16.43 -47.27
C ARG A 85 17.12 -16.79 -48.53
N ILE A 86 16.75 -16.18 -49.66
CA ILE A 86 17.50 -16.33 -50.90
C ILE A 86 18.11 -14.97 -51.21
N ALA A 87 19.43 -14.95 -51.40
CA ALA A 87 20.11 -13.83 -52.02
C ALA A 87 20.01 -14.05 -53.54
N ALA A 88 19.29 -13.18 -54.22
CA ALA A 88 19.14 -13.23 -55.66
C ALA A 88 19.77 -12.00 -56.31
N ALA A 89 20.34 -12.15 -57.50
CA ALA A 89 20.80 -11.02 -58.29
C ALA A 89 20.32 -11.19 -59.73
N GLY A 90 20.14 -10.08 -60.43
CA GLY A 90 19.75 -10.12 -61.83
C GLY A 90 19.53 -8.74 -62.43
N THR A 91 18.88 -8.73 -63.59
CA THR A 91 18.61 -7.55 -64.41
C THR A 91 17.15 -7.13 -64.39
N VAL A 92 16.33 -7.79 -63.56
CA VAL A 92 14.90 -7.51 -63.43
C VAL A 92 14.64 -6.14 -62.79
N ARG A 93 13.93 -5.26 -63.51
CA ARG A 93 13.73 -3.86 -63.12
C ARG A 93 12.46 -3.64 -62.33
N GLY A 94 11.47 -4.51 -62.50
CA GLY A 94 10.15 -4.39 -61.87
C GLY A 94 10.07 -4.86 -60.42
N LEU A 95 11.11 -5.51 -59.88
CA LEU A 95 11.08 -5.99 -58.49
C LEU A 95 11.51 -4.90 -57.51
N TYR A 96 10.74 -4.75 -56.43
CA TYR A 96 11.00 -3.79 -55.35
C TYR A 96 10.63 -4.37 -53.98
N SER A 97 11.22 -3.81 -52.93
CA SER A 97 10.93 -4.26 -51.55
C SER A 97 9.43 -4.16 -51.25
N GLY A 98 8.83 -5.28 -50.85
CA GLY A 98 7.41 -5.42 -50.57
C GLY A 98 6.57 -6.03 -51.69
N CYS A 99 7.10 -6.21 -52.91
CA CYS A 99 6.38 -6.93 -53.96
C CYS A 99 6.55 -8.45 -53.83
N THR A 100 5.63 -9.20 -54.43
CA THR A 100 5.78 -10.65 -54.62
C THR A 100 6.07 -10.98 -56.08
N PHE A 101 6.71 -12.11 -56.32
CA PHE A 101 6.90 -12.65 -57.67
C PHE A 101 6.99 -14.17 -57.62
N LYS A 102 6.68 -14.84 -58.74
CA LYS A 102 6.88 -16.29 -58.90
C LYS A 102 8.21 -16.54 -59.60
N LEU A 103 9.08 -17.33 -58.98
CA LEU A 103 10.31 -17.81 -59.62
C LEU A 103 9.99 -19.05 -60.47
N ASP A 104 10.57 -19.09 -61.67
CA ASP A 104 10.49 -20.24 -62.58
C ASP A 104 11.86 -20.46 -63.22
N GLY A 105 12.13 -21.68 -63.69
CA GLY A 105 13.39 -22.05 -64.34
C GLY A 105 14.60 -22.20 -63.41
N PHE A 106 14.41 -22.25 -62.09
CA PHE A 106 15.49 -22.58 -61.15
C PHE A 106 15.82 -24.09 -61.20
N PRO A 107 17.10 -24.51 -61.23
CA PRO A 107 17.47 -25.94 -61.35
C PRO A 107 16.96 -26.86 -60.24
N ARG A 108 16.71 -26.31 -59.05
CA ARG A 108 16.16 -27.02 -57.90
C ARG A 108 14.65 -26.75 -57.81
N GLU A 109 13.87 -27.78 -58.10
CA GLU A 109 12.42 -27.64 -58.32
C GLU A 109 11.65 -27.04 -57.13
N ASP A 110 12.06 -27.34 -55.90
CA ASP A 110 11.45 -26.78 -54.69
C ASP A 110 11.67 -25.27 -54.51
N GLN A 111 12.52 -24.63 -55.32
CA GLN A 111 12.71 -23.18 -55.34
C GLN A 111 11.84 -22.49 -56.40
N ASN A 112 11.15 -23.21 -57.29
CA ASN A 112 10.24 -22.62 -58.28
C ASN A 112 8.88 -22.27 -57.63
N GLN A 113 8.89 -21.30 -56.72
CA GLN A 113 7.74 -20.90 -55.90
C GLN A 113 7.56 -19.37 -55.85
N GLU A 114 6.55 -18.91 -55.10
CA GLU A 114 6.32 -17.48 -54.88
C GLU A 114 7.20 -16.93 -53.75
N TYR A 115 7.80 -15.77 -54.00
CA TYR A 115 8.68 -15.08 -53.08
C TYR A 115 8.20 -13.65 -52.81
N LEU A 116 8.36 -13.21 -51.57
CA LEU A 116 8.31 -11.82 -51.14
C LEU A 116 9.71 -11.21 -51.21
N VAL A 117 9.84 -10.06 -51.89
CA VAL A 117 11.05 -9.25 -51.86
C VAL A 117 11.11 -8.48 -50.55
N VAL A 118 12.08 -8.78 -49.67
CA VAL A 118 12.24 -8.09 -48.38
C VAL A 118 13.29 -6.97 -48.39
N SER A 119 14.17 -6.99 -49.39
CA SER A 119 15.16 -5.94 -49.62
C SER A 119 15.52 -5.94 -51.10
N ALA A 120 15.69 -4.74 -51.65
CA ALA A 120 16.17 -4.54 -53.01
C ALA A 120 17.26 -3.46 -52.98
N GLU A 121 18.45 -3.81 -53.44
CA GLU A 121 19.57 -2.90 -53.67
C GLU A 121 19.77 -2.77 -55.17
N TYR A 122 19.55 -1.57 -55.69
CA TYR A 122 19.72 -1.27 -57.11
C TYR A 122 21.10 -0.68 -57.34
N ARG A 123 21.82 -1.23 -58.30
CA ARG A 123 23.11 -0.73 -58.80
C ARG A 123 22.90 -0.31 -60.24
N LEU A 124 22.98 0.98 -60.46
CA LEU A 124 22.86 1.57 -61.78
C LEU A 124 24.20 2.19 -62.15
N PHE A 125 24.66 1.89 -63.36
CA PHE A 125 25.89 2.43 -63.91
C PHE A 125 25.60 3.00 -65.29
N ASP A 126 25.89 4.29 -65.46
CA ASP A 126 25.89 4.95 -66.76
C ASP A 126 27.36 5.19 -67.18
N PRO A 127 27.87 4.50 -68.21
CA PRO A 127 29.26 4.67 -68.65
C PRO A 127 29.54 6.05 -69.28
N GLY A 128 28.52 6.86 -69.58
CA GLY A 128 28.68 8.13 -70.28
C GLY A 128 29.20 7.98 -71.71
N TYR A 129 29.09 9.05 -72.51
CA TYR A 129 29.44 9.09 -73.93
C TYR A 129 30.97 9.02 -74.16
N ARG A 130 31.61 7.87 -73.92
CA ARG A 130 33.00 7.61 -74.34
C ARG A 130 33.02 6.65 -75.53
N ALA A 131 33.09 7.22 -76.72
CA ALA A 131 33.24 6.52 -77.98
C ALA A 131 34.68 5.96 -78.13
N GLN A 132 35.11 5.02 -77.29
CA GLN A 132 36.25 4.11 -77.58
C GLN A 132 36.63 3.09 -76.50
N ALA A 133 35.84 2.94 -75.42
CA ALA A 133 36.02 1.80 -74.52
C ALA A 133 34.83 0.86 -74.70
N ASP A 134 35.07 -0.36 -75.19
CA ASP A 134 34.14 -1.48 -75.05
C ASP A 134 34.01 -1.78 -73.56
N VAL A 135 33.13 -1.04 -72.87
CA VAL A 135 32.76 -1.35 -71.50
C VAL A 135 31.66 -2.39 -71.59
N GLU A 136 32.04 -3.67 -71.61
CA GLU A 136 31.13 -4.81 -71.43
C GLU A 136 30.63 -4.89 -69.96
N SER A 137 30.12 -3.79 -69.39
CA SER A 137 29.53 -3.79 -68.04
C SER A 137 28.02 -3.72 -68.11
N GLU A 138 27.32 -4.59 -67.37
CA GLU A 138 25.88 -4.46 -67.14
C GLU A 138 25.56 -3.10 -66.50
N SER A 139 24.73 -2.30 -67.17
CA SER A 139 24.34 -0.94 -66.73
C SER A 139 23.28 -0.92 -65.63
N PHE A 140 22.64 -2.06 -65.37
CA PHE A 140 21.68 -2.25 -64.29
C PHE A 140 21.86 -3.62 -63.66
N LYS A 141 21.96 -3.63 -62.33
CA LYS A 141 21.93 -4.84 -61.51
C LYS A 141 21.07 -4.60 -60.29
N VAL A 142 20.19 -5.55 -59.96
CA VAL A 142 19.50 -5.57 -58.68
C VAL A 142 20.02 -6.73 -57.84
N VAL A 143 20.23 -6.48 -56.55
CA VAL A 143 20.50 -7.49 -55.54
C VAL A 143 19.30 -7.53 -54.61
N LEU A 144 18.70 -8.70 -54.50
CA LEU A 144 17.44 -8.94 -53.82
C LEU A 144 17.67 -9.86 -52.64
N GLY A 145 17.10 -9.50 -51.50
CA GLY A 145 16.81 -10.43 -50.43
C GLY A 145 15.37 -10.88 -50.58
N VAL A 146 15.13 -12.18 -50.76
CA VAL A 146 13.78 -12.71 -50.95
C VAL A 146 13.48 -13.82 -49.94
N ALA A 147 12.22 -13.99 -49.57
CA ALA A 147 11.75 -15.08 -48.71
C ALA A 147 10.50 -15.73 -49.31
N PRO A 148 10.32 -17.06 -49.19
CA PRO A 148 9.11 -17.73 -49.62
C PRO A 148 7.85 -17.13 -48.98
N THR A 149 6.77 -16.94 -49.76
CA THR A 149 5.49 -16.45 -49.21
C THR A 149 4.75 -17.49 -48.36
N ALA A 150 5.14 -18.76 -48.47
CA ALA A 150 4.67 -19.84 -47.61
C ALA A 150 4.99 -19.60 -46.11
N LEU A 151 5.97 -18.76 -45.80
CA LEU A 151 6.31 -18.35 -44.44
C LEU A 151 5.84 -16.91 -44.19
N PRO A 152 5.00 -16.66 -43.17
CA PRO A 152 4.66 -15.29 -42.79
C PRO A 152 5.92 -14.48 -42.46
N TYR A 153 6.10 -13.34 -43.11
CA TYR A 153 7.18 -12.43 -42.80
C TYR A 153 6.78 -11.48 -41.66
N ARG A 154 7.63 -11.39 -40.64
CA ARG A 154 7.59 -10.35 -39.61
C ARG A 154 8.94 -9.63 -39.56
N PRO A 155 8.97 -8.29 -39.54
CA PRO A 155 10.23 -7.55 -39.50
C PRO A 155 10.91 -7.72 -38.13
N PRO A 156 12.25 -7.73 -38.08
CA PRO A 156 12.98 -7.78 -36.82
C PRO A 156 12.76 -6.51 -35.99
N ARG A 157 12.67 -6.66 -34.66
CA ARG A 157 12.61 -5.52 -33.71
C ARG A 157 13.96 -4.85 -33.51
N THR A 158 14.36 -4.01 -34.45
CA THR A 158 15.59 -3.21 -34.34
C THR A 158 15.40 -1.89 -33.60
N THR A 159 14.18 -1.34 -33.57
CA THR A 159 13.88 -0.11 -32.83
C THR A 159 14.02 -0.35 -31.32
N PRO A 160 14.93 0.39 -30.64
CA PRO A 160 15.11 0.25 -29.20
C PRO A 160 13.83 0.59 -28.44
N ARG A 161 13.53 -0.18 -27.38
CA ARG A 161 12.45 0.15 -26.46
C ARG A 161 12.84 1.39 -25.62
N PRO A 162 11.94 2.36 -25.39
CA PRO A 162 12.12 3.34 -24.34
C PRO A 162 12.27 2.66 -22.97
N ILE A 163 13.26 3.06 -22.19
CA ILE A 163 13.55 2.51 -20.86
C ILE A 163 13.70 3.66 -19.87
N MET A 164 12.96 3.60 -18.78
CA MET A 164 13.13 4.44 -17.61
C MET A 164 14.36 3.94 -16.85
N ARG A 165 15.42 4.74 -16.84
CA ARG A 165 16.71 4.35 -16.25
C ARG A 165 16.70 4.33 -14.72
N GLY A 166 15.69 4.92 -14.10
CA GLY A 166 15.55 5.00 -12.66
C GLY A 166 14.23 5.68 -12.28
N PRO A 167 13.97 5.78 -10.98
CA PRO A 167 12.74 6.36 -10.47
C PRO A 167 12.67 7.87 -10.76
N GLN A 168 11.45 8.38 -10.81
CA GLN A 168 11.14 9.79 -10.95
C GLN A 168 10.19 10.23 -9.84
N THR A 169 10.08 11.54 -9.59
CA THR A 169 9.00 12.04 -8.75
C THR A 169 7.80 12.47 -9.59
N ALA A 170 6.61 12.40 -8.99
CA ALA A 170 5.36 12.82 -9.59
C ALA A 170 4.43 13.41 -8.52
N THR A 171 3.47 14.22 -8.94
CA THR A 171 2.45 14.79 -8.04
C THR A 171 1.20 13.92 -8.08
N VAL A 172 0.64 13.57 -6.92
CA VAL A 172 -0.63 12.84 -6.85
C VAL A 172 -1.79 13.75 -7.26
N VAL A 173 -2.71 13.25 -8.09
CA VAL A 173 -3.81 14.03 -8.68
C VAL A 173 -5.14 13.30 -8.56
N GLY A 174 -6.24 14.04 -8.69
CA GLY A 174 -7.60 13.52 -8.63
C GLY A 174 -8.65 14.57 -8.99
N PRO A 175 -9.94 14.28 -8.79
CA PRO A 175 -11.01 15.23 -9.08
C PRO A 175 -10.91 16.51 -8.24
N SER A 176 -11.41 17.61 -8.78
CA SER A 176 -11.50 18.88 -8.04
C SER A 176 -12.39 18.76 -6.81
N GLY A 177 -11.98 19.36 -5.68
CA GLY A 177 -12.71 19.29 -4.41
C GLY A 177 -12.49 18.01 -3.59
N GLU A 178 -11.64 17.10 -4.08
CA GLU A 178 -11.20 15.91 -3.35
C GLU A 178 -9.82 16.12 -2.74
N GLU A 179 -9.58 15.54 -1.56
CA GLU A 179 -8.24 15.44 -0.95
C GLU A 179 -7.60 14.08 -1.19
N ILE A 180 -8.43 13.04 -1.39
CA ILE A 180 -8.01 11.65 -1.55
C ILE A 180 -8.77 11.05 -2.73
N PHE A 181 -8.04 10.50 -3.71
CA PHE A 181 -8.63 9.78 -4.83
C PHE A 181 -7.94 8.43 -5.01
N THR A 182 -8.63 7.36 -4.64
CA THR A 182 -8.10 6.00 -4.61
C THR A 182 -9.13 4.98 -5.08
N ASP A 183 -8.67 3.80 -5.48
CA ASP A 183 -9.54 2.66 -5.78
C ASP A 183 -9.46 1.54 -4.72
N LYS A 184 -10.17 0.42 -4.97
CA LYS A 184 -10.23 -0.76 -4.09
C LYS A 184 -8.89 -1.46 -3.84
N TYR A 185 -7.82 -1.09 -4.56
CA TYR A 185 -6.48 -1.64 -4.40
C TYR A 185 -5.50 -0.62 -3.80
N ALA A 186 -6.02 0.46 -3.20
CA ALA A 186 -5.24 1.57 -2.65
C ALA A 186 -4.30 2.24 -3.69
N ARG A 187 -4.71 2.25 -4.97
CA ARG A 187 -3.97 2.88 -6.06
C ARG A 187 -4.38 4.34 -6.20
N VAL A 188 -3.43 5.19 -6.57
CA VAL A 188 -3.68 6.61 -6.84
C VAL A 188 -3.35 6.95 -8.29
N LYS A 189 -3.69 8.17 -8.71
CA LYS A 189 -3.24 8.72 -9.99
C LYS A 189 -2.20 9.81 -9.76
N VAL A 190 -1.32 9.99 -10.72
CA VAL A 190 -0.22 10.95 -10.64
C VAL A 190 -0.12 11.76 -11.94
N GLN A 191 0.51 12.91 -11.86
CA GLN A 191 1.02 13.62 -13.04
C GLN A 191 2.54 13.73 -12.93
N PHE A 192 3.22 13.27 -13.97
CA PHE A 192 4.66 13.40 -14.11
C PHE A 192 5.05 14.82 -14.51
N HIS A 193 6.24 15.26 -14.12
CA HIS A 193 6.71 16.63 -14.40
C HIS A 193 6.94 16.91 -15.89
N TRP A 194 7.23 15.88 -16.68
CA TRP A 194 7.39 15.97 -18.14
C TRP A 194 6.06 15.89 -18.90
N ASP A 195 4.94 15.58 -18.23
CA ASP A 195 3.63 15.55 -18.85
C ASP A 195 3.09 16.97 -19.04
N ARG A 196 3.17 17.43 -20.30
CA ARG A 196 2.72 18.75 -20.75
C ARG A 196 1.23 18.80 -21.10
N VAL A 197 0.56 17.65 -21.24
CA VAL A 197 -0.82 17.55 -21.73
C VAL A 197 -1.80 17.30 -20.57
N GLY A 198 -1.33 16.64 -19.50
CA GLY A 198 -2.09 16.41 -18.28
C GLY A 198 -2.58 17.71 -17.62
N LYS A 199 -3.81 17.67 -17.11
CA LYS A 199 -4.52 18.83 -16.53
C LYS A 199 -4.50 18.86 -14.99
N LYS A 200 -3.67 18.02 -14.38
CA LYS A 200 -3.58 17.77 -12.93
C LYS A 200 -4.92 17.31 -12.33
N ASP A 201 -5.62 16.47 -13.09
CA ASP A 201 -6.93 15.93 -12.75
C ASP A 201 -6.95 14.38 -12.75
N GLN A 202 -8.13 13.80 -12.49
CA GLN A 202 -8.34 12.35 -12.48
C GLN A 202 -8.08 11.63 -13.81
N ASN A 203 -7.78 12.32 -14.90
CA ASN A 203 -7.51 11.74 -16.22
C ASN A 203 -6.02 11.76 -16.59
N SER A 204 -5.16 12.31 -15.73
CA SER A 204 -3.74 12.52 -16.04
C SER A 204 -2.94 11.22 -16.18
N SER A 205 -3.32 10.13 -15.49
CA SER A 205 -2.65 8.83 -15.59
C SER A 205 -3.59 7.63 -15.45
N CYS A 206 -3.03 6.44 -15.64
CA CYS A 206 -3.61 5.19 -15.12
C CYS A 206 -3.54 5.16 -13.58
N PHE A 207 -4.22 4.20 -12.97
CA PHE A 207 -4.07 3.94 -11.54
C PHE A 207 -2.74 3.23 -11.25
N VAL A 208 -1.93 3.84 -10.41
CA VAL A 208 -0.58 3.40 -10.03
C VAL A 208 -0.63 2.76 -8.63
N ARG A 209 -0.07 1.56 -8.49
CA ARG A 209 0.03 0.87 -7.19
C ARG A 209 0.99 1.60 -6.27
N VAL A 210 0.68 1.62 -4.98
CA VAL A 210 1.49 2.27 -3.93
C VAL A 210 2.10 1.20 -3.04
N SER A 211 3.43 1.17 -2.98
CA SER A 211 4.18 0.38 -2.00
C SER A 211 3.76 0.75 -0.58
N GLN A 212 3.58 -0.26 0.27
CA GLN A 212 3.21 -0.10 1.68
C GLN A 212 4.32 -0.68 2.55
N SER A 213 4.51 -0.16 3.75
CA SER A 213 5.54 -0.67 4.69
C SER A 213 5.31 -2.12 5.08
N TRP A 214 4.05 -2.59 5.11
CA TRP A 214 3.69 -3.98 5.36
C TRP A 214 2.33 -4.28 4.73
N ALA A 215 2.24 -5.32 3.90
CA ALA A 215 1.01 -5.67 3.16
C ALA A 215 0.73 -7.17 3.22
N GLY A 216 -0.36 -7.55 3.89
CA GLY A 216 -0.83 -8.93 3.99
C GLY A 216 -2.29 -9.09 3.52
N SER A 217 -2.77 -10.33 3.54
CA SER A 217 -4.15 -10.65 3.15
C SER A 217 -5.15 -10.19 4.20
N GLY A 218 -5.67 -8.97 4.07
CA GLY A 218 -6.66 -8.38 4.98
C GLY A 218 -6.05 -7.71 6.22
N TRP A 219 -4.74 -7.47 6.24
CA TRP A 219 -4.02 -6.85 7.35
C TRP A 219 -2.75 -6.15 6.83
N GLY A 220 -2.21 -5.19 7.60
CA GLY A 220 -0.99 -4.45 7.25
C GLY A 220 -1.13 -2.95 7.45
N PHE A 221 -0.17 -2.18 6.92
CA PHE A 221 -0.19 -0.72 6.91
C PHE A 221 -0.87 -0.20 5.65
N ILE A 222 -1.67 0.86 5.82
CA ILE A 222 -2.23 1.64 4.73
C ILE A 222 -2.05 3.11 5.06
N GLN A 223 -1.17 3.76 4.29
CA GLN A 223 -1.19 5.22 4.13
C GLN A 223 -1.46 5.48 2.65
N ILE A 224 -2.50 6.23 2.30
CA ILE A 224 -2.82 6.56 0.91
C ILE A 224 -2.24 7.94 0.59
N PRO A 225 -1.46 8.12 -0.49
CA PRO A 225 -1.01 9.44 -0.91
C PRO A 225 -2.20 10.36 -1.20
N ARG A 226 -2.18 11.58 -0.66
CA ARG A 226 -3.22 12.59 -0.88
C ARG A 226 -2.90 13.41 -2.13
N ILE A 227 -3.93 13.98 -2.74
CA ILE A 227 -3.80 14.88 -3.89
C ILE A 227 -2.88 16.04 -3.52
N GLY A 228 -1.95 16.37 -4.42
CA GLY A 228 -0.92 17.39 -4.21
C GLY A 228 0.37 16.90 -3.56
N GLN A 229 0.39 15.70 -2.95
CA GLN A 229 1.62 15.14 -2.38
C GLN A 229 2.59 14.66 -3.46
N GLU A 230 3.88 14.74 -3.17
CA GLU A 230 4.95 14.23 -4.05
C GLU A 230 5.31 12.78 -3.69
N VAL A 231 5.35 11.95 -4.72
CA VAL A 231 5.66 10.51 -4.62
C VAL A 231 6.82 10.14 -5.54
N ILE A 232 7.57 9.11 -5.16
CA ILE A 232 8.59 8.49 -6.01
C ILE A 232 7.91 7.36 -6.78
N VAL A 233 8.03 7.40 -8.11
CA VAL A 233 7.50 6.42 -9.05
C VAL A 233 8.66 5.70 -9.72
N ASP A 234 8.72 4.39 -9.54
CA ASP A 234 9.59 3.48 -10.28
C ASP A 234 8.79 2.79 -11.39
N PHE A 235 9.47 2.05 -12.25
CA PHE A 235 8.91 1.43 -13.43
C PHE A 235 9.38 -0.03 -13.52
N ILE A 236 8.44 -0.98 -13.49
CA ILE A 236 8.76 -2.41 -13.49
C ILE A 236 9.54 -2.75 -14.77
N GLU A 237 10.73 -3.34 -14.63
CA GLU A 237 11.66 -3.62 -15.74
C GLU A 237 12.07 -2.36 -16.55
N GLY A 238 11.98 -1.18 -15.94
CA GLY A 238 12.22 0.12 -16.58
C GLY A 238 11.17 0.47 -17.64
N ASP A 239 10.01 -0.19 -17.64
CA ASP A 239 8.96 0.00 -18.64
C ASP A 239 8.10 1.24 -18.32
N PRO A 240 8.10 2.31 -19.16
CA PRO A 240 7.29 3.51 -18.91
C PRO A 240 5.79 3.23 -18.75
N ASP A 241 5.31 2.11 -19.29
CA ASP A 241 3.89 1.71 -19.23
C ASP A 241 3.51 0.99 -17.91
N LEU A 242 4.49 0.66 -17.06
CA LEU A 242 4.30 -0.09 -15.81
C LEU A 242 4.80 0.68 -14.56
N PRO A 243 4.22 1.86 -14.27
CA PRO A 243 4.60 2.64 -13.10
C PRO A 243 4.16 1.97 -11.79
N ILE A 244 4.96 2.16 -10.75
CA ILE A 244 4.67 1.76 -9.36
C ILE A 244 5.25 2.81 -8.40
N ILE A 245 4.45 3.27 -7.44
CA ILE A 245 4.92 4.22 -6.42
C ILE A 245 5.70 3.44 -5.36
N THR A 246 6.93 3.84 -5.12
CA THR A 246 7.87 3.16 -4.20
C THR A 246 8.22 4.00 -2.98
N GLY A 247 7.90 5.30 -2.97
CA GLY A 247 8.23 6.18 -1.86
C GLY A 247 7.48 7.50 -1.87
N ARG A 248 7.75 8.32 -0.85
CA ARG A 248 7.21 9.66 -0.64
C ARG A 248 8.33 10.58 -0.21
N VAL A 249 8.23 11.85 -0.56
CA VAL A 249 9.21 12.86 -0.17
C VAL A 249 8.50 14.13 0.26
N TYR A 250 9.08 14.81 1.24
CA TYR A 250 8.72 16.19 1.58
C TYR A 250 9.39 17.15 0.59
N ASN A 251 8.80 18.33 0.43
CA ASN A 251 9.32 19.41 -0.40
C ASN A 251 8.92 20.77 0.21
N ALA A 252 9.26 21.88 -0.44
CA ALA A 252 9.02 23.22 0.12
C ALA A 252 7.52 23.57 0.33
N SER A 253 6.60 22.93 -0.38
CA SER A 253 5.15 23.10 -0.16
C SER A 253 4.55 22.06 0.77
N GLN A 254 5.28 20.97 1.04
CA GLN A 254 4.90 19.86 1.90
C GLN A 254 6.06 19.61 2.86
N MET A 255 6.20 20.45 3.88
CA MET A 255 7.30 20.37 4.84
C MET A 255 7.11 19.21 5.83
N PRO A 256 8.20 18.68 6.41
CA PRO A 256 8.13 17.73 7.52
C PRO A 256 7.28 18.25 8.69
N PRO A 257 6.62 17.37 9.48
CA PRO A 257 5.70 17.76 10.54
C PRO A 257 6.38 18.39 11.76
N TYR A 258 7.69 18.16 11.93
CA TYR A 258 8.49 18.64 13.05
C TYR A 258 9.44 19.73 12.58
N GLY A 259 9.68 20.75 13.42
CA GLY A 259 10.50 21.91 13.09
C GLY A 259 11.98 21.54 12.93
N LEU A 260 12.41 21.18 11.72
CA LEU A 260 13.78 20.82 11.42
C LEU A 260 14.64 22.04 11.05
N PRO A 261 15.96 22.02 11.38
CA PRO A 261 16.69 20.94 12.06
C PRO A 261 16.57 20.94 13.59
N GLY A 262 15.83 21.89 14.19
CA GLY A 262 15.75 22.06 15.66
C GLY A 262 15.25 20.82 16.42
N ASN A 263 14.32 20.09 15.84
CA ASN A 263 13.70 18.89 16.43
C ASN A 263 14.20 17.60 15.75
N ALA A 264 15.49 17.48 15.47
CA ALA A 264 16.05 16.33 14.77
C ALA A 264 15.90 14.98 15.51
N THR A 265 15.66 15.01 16.82
CA THR A 265 15.41 13.84 17.67
C THR A 265 13.94 13.43 17.72
N GLN A 266 13.04 14.16 17.06
CA GLN A 266 11.62 13.80 17.00
C GLN A 266 11.34 12.89 15.81
N SER A 267 10.62 11.81 16.07
CA SER A 267 10.15 10.87 15.06
C SER A 267 8.70 10.47 15.35
N GLY A 268 7.93 10.09 14.33
CA GLY A 268 6.52 9.82 14.56
C GLY A 268 5.64 9.85 13.33
N TRP A 269 4.36 9.66 13.61
CA TRP A 269 3.29 9.49 12.63
C TRP A 269 2.22 10.52 12.98
N LYS A 270 2.09 11.54 12.15
CA LYS A 270 1.09 12.61 12.30
C LYS A 270 0.13 12.57 11.11
N SER A 271 -1.16 12.39 11.40
CA SER A 271 -2.20 12.45 10.37
C SER A 271 -2.71 13.87 10.19
N ASP A 272 -3.69 14.05 9.30
CA ASP A 272 -4.48 15.27 9.19
C ASP A 272 -5.93 14.88 8.95
N SER A 273 -6.88 15.57 9.57
CA SER A 273 -8.30 15.35 9.33
C SER A 273 -8.63 15.59 7.84
N SER A 274 -9.57 14.81 7.31
CA SER A 274 -10.01 14.91 5.91
C SER A 274 -11.52 14.71 5.85
N LYS A 275 -12.28 15.47 5.05
CA LYS A 275 -11.85 16.63 4.25
C LYS A 275 -11.90 17.94 5.04
N GLY A 276 -11.17 18.95 4.58
CA GLY A 276 -11.17 20.30 5.14
C GLY A 276 -10.40 20.36 6.45
N GLY A 277 -9.13 19.90 6.42
CA GLY A 277 -8.27 19.70 7.58
C GLY A 277 -8.28 20.82 8.65
N GLY A 278 -7.86 20.47 9.86
CA GLY A 278 -8.00 21.31 11.05
C GLY A 278 -7.78 20.58 12.38
N GLY A 279 -7.29 19.34 12.32
CA GLY A 279 -7.06 18.46 13.46
C GLY A 279 -6.19 17.27 13.05
N TYR A 280 -5.63 16.55 14.02
CA TYR A 280 -4.71 15.45 13.75
C TYR A 280 -4.71 14.39 14.85
N ASN A 281 -4.45 13.14 14.44
CA ASN A 281 -4.01 12.09 15.35
C ASN A 281 -2.48 11.98 15.25
N GLU A 282 -1.83 11.64 16.36
CA GLU A 282 -0.37 11.53 16.40
C GLU A 282 0.11 10.44 17.35
N LEU A 283 1.18 9.74 16.92
CA LEU A 283 2.10 9.05 17.80
C LEU A 283 3.51 9.61 17.53
N MET A 284 4.09 10.29 18.51
CA MET A 284 5.40 10.95 18.40
C MET A 284 6.34 10.47 19.50
N PHE A 285 7.59 10.26 19.15
CA PHE A 285 8.70 9.89 20.00
C PHE A 285 9.74 11.03 19.97
N GLU A 286 10.10 11.53 21.14
CA GLU A 286 11.20 12.47 21.36
C GLU A 286 12.35 11.70 22.02
N ASP A 287 13.48 11.60 21.32
CA ASP A 287 14.67 10.88 21.78
C ASP A 287 15.76 11.80 22.35
N LYS A 288 15.41 13.05 22.67
CA LYS A 288 16.34 13.98 23.34
C LYS A 288 16.63 13.51 24.77
N ALA A 289 17.88 13.15 25.03
CA ALA A 289 18.34 12.65 26.32
C ALA A 289 17.96 13.58 27.50
N GLY A 290 17.33 13.00 28.53
CA GLY A 290 16.83 13.71 29.72
C GLY A 290 15.55 14.51 29.49
N SER A 291 14.92 14.36 28.33
CA SER A 291 13.65 14.99 27.95
C SER A 291 12.83 14.07 27.03
N GLU A 292 13.03 12.76 27.17
CA GLU A 292 12.39 11.75 26.35
C GLU A 292 10.86 11.80 26.55
N LEU A 293 10.12 11.66 25.47
CA LEU A 293 8.65 11.73 25.49
C LEU A 293 8.06 10.80 24.46
N VAL A 294 6.99 10.10 24.85
CA VAL A 294 6.04 9.51 23.90
C VAL A 294 4.74 10.30 23.99
N ASN A 295 4.39 11.00 22.92
CA ASN A 295 3.11 11.71 22.81
C ASN A 295 2.12 10.89 22.00
N PHE A 296 0.92 10.70 22.55
CA PHE A 296 -0.19 10.08 21.85
C PHE A 296 -1.39 11.03 21.86
N GLN A 297 -1.77 11.50 20.67
CA GLN A 297 -2.92 12.39 20.50
C GLN A 297 -4.00 11.70 19.66
N ALA A 298 -5.22 11.68 20.18
CA ALA A 298 -6.43 11.40 19.40
C ALA A 298 -7.21 12.71 19.20
N GLN A 299 -7.54 13.05 17.95
CA GLN A 299 -8.27 14.29 17.64
C GLN A 299 -9.70 14.30 18.19
N LYS A 300 -10.31 13.11 18.35
CA LYS A 300 -11.70 12.97 18.77
C LYS A 300 -11.86 11.83 19.77
N ASP A 301 -12.07 10.61 19.27
CA ASP A 301 -12.35 9.44 20.11
C ASP A 301 -11.10 8.55 20.18
N HIS A 302 -10.78 8.05 21.38
CA HIS A 302 -9.77 7.01 21.58
C HIS A 302 -10.43 5.76 22.18
N ASN A 303 -10.55 4.71 21.36
CA ASN A 303 -11.07 3.41 21.79
C ASN A 303 -9.91 2.44 22.01
N LEU A 304 -9.80 1.91 23.24
CA LEU A 304 -8.75 0.97 23.63
C LEU A 304 -9.38 -0.37 24.05
N LEU A 305 -9.11 -1.43 23.28
CA LEU A 305 -9.55 -2.80 23.58
C LEU A 305 -8.34 -3.70 23.85
N ILE A 306 -8.26 -4.25 25.07
CA ILE A 306 -7.31 -5.29 25.45
C ILE A 306 -8.10 -6.57 25.67
N LYS A 307 -7.77 -7.64 24.92
CA LYS A 307 -8.51 -8.91 24.97
C LYS A 307 -8.09 -9.86 26.09
N HIS A 308 -7.00 -9.55 26.79
CA HIS A 308 -6.48 -10.34 27.89
C HIS A 308 -6.08 -9.41 29.03
N ASP A 309 -4.77 -9.19 29.25
CA ASP A 309 -4.28 -8.41 30.38
C ASP A 309 -3.68 -7.07 29.96
N ARG A 310 -3.91 -6.04 30.77
CA ARG A 310 -3.21 -4.75 30.69
C ARG A 310 -2.44 -4.52 31.98
N THR A 311 -1.13 -4.34 31.86
CA THR A 311 -0.26 -3.89 32.97
C THR A 311 0.15 -2.44 32.74
N LYS A 312 0.18 -1.62 33.79
CA LYS A 312 0.70 -0.25 33.77
C LYS A 312 1.59 -0.05 35.00
N LEU A 313 2.84 0.38 34.77
CA LEU A 313 3.78 0.77 35.81
C LEU A 313 4.24 2.20 35.53
N VAL A 314 4.08 3.08 36.52
CA VAL A 314 4.60 4.45 36.50
C VAL A 314 5.50 4.58 37.71
N GLN A 315 6.79 4.85 37.48
CA GLN A 315 7.80 4.87 38.55
C GLN A 315 7.90 6.21 39.30
N HIS A 316 7.22 7.23 38.78
CA HIS A 316 7.12 8.54 39.40
C HIS A 316 5.63 8.88 39.56
N ASP A 317 5.14 9.93 38.89
CA ASP A 317 3.78 10.42 39.08
C ASP A 317 2.85 10.07 37.92
N GLN A 318 1.58 9.84 38.25
CA GLN A 318 0.47 9.74 37.31
C GLN A 318 -0.57 10.81 37.63
N SER A 319 -1.02 11.53 36.61
CA SER A 319 -2.14 12.47 36.69
C SER A 319 -3.15 12.16 35.59
N ASP A 320 -4.41 11.96 35.98
CA ASP A 320 -5.52 11.76 35.06
C ASP A 320 -6.57 12.85 35.30
N ARG A 321 -7.05 13.48 34.23
CA ARG A 321 -8.09 14.51 34.28
C ARG A 321 -9.18 14.19 33.27
N ILE A 322 -10.43 14.18 33.74
CA ILE A 322 -11.63 14.03 32.93
C ILE A 322 -12.48 15.25 33.18
N ASP A 323 -12.73 16.06 32.14
CA ASP A 323 -13.45 17.33 32.25
C ASP A 323 -14.98 17.16 32.29
N HIS A 324 -15.48 15.96 32.02
CA HIS A 324 -16.90 15.61 32.07
C HIS A 324 -17.09 14.37 32.95
N ASP A 325 -17.59 13.26 32.39
CA ASP A 325 -17.94 12.07 33.17
C ASP A 325 -16.90 10.96 33.04
N ALA A 326 -16.64 10.27 34.15
CA ALA A 326 -15.88 9.04 34.19
C ALA A 326 -16.74 7.89 34.73
N LYS A 327 -16.73 6.75 34.04
CA LYS A 327 -17.33 5.50 34.51
C LYS A 327 -16.25 4.44 34.65
N HIS A 328 -16.10 3.91 35.85
CA HIS A 328 -15.20 2.79 36.13
C HIS A 328 -16.03 1.58 36.55
N SER A 329 -15.75 0.42 35.96
CA SER A 329 -16.45 -0.82 36.26
C SER A 329 -15.47 -1.98 36.22
N VAL A 330 -15.51 -2.79 37.27
CA VAL A 330 -14.70 -4.00 37.43
C VAL A 330 -15.66 -5.17 37.61
N GLY A 331 -15.54 -6.20 36.78
CA GLY A 331 -16.51 -7.31 36.76
C GLY A 331 -16.38 -8.28 37.95
N HIS A 332 -15.23 -8.28 38.62
CA HIS A 332 -14.95 -9.11 39.80
C HIS A 332 -14.40 -8.24 40.93
N ASN A 333 -13.11 -8.34 41.24
CA ASN A 333 -12.52 -7.69 42.41
C ASN A 333 -11.74 -6.43 42.02
N LEU A 334 -11.92 -5.36 42.78
CA LEU A 334 -11.06 -4.18 42.77
C LEU A 334 -10.30 -4.14 44.10
N ASP A 335 -8.98 -4.15 44.02
CA ASP A 335 -8.07 -3.97 45.15
C ASP A 335 -7.30 -2.66 44.94
N GLU A 336 -7.24 -1.82 45.96
CA GLU A 336 -6.58 -0.52 45.91
C GLU A 336 -5.70 -0.34 47.15
N ASP A 337 -4.39 -0.41 46.93
CA ASP A 337 -3.39 -0.18 47.97
C ASP A 337 -2.73 1.20 47.78
N VAL A 338 -2.71 1.99 48.85
CA VAL A 338 -2.15 3.34 48.87
C VAL A 338 -1.17 3.43 50.03
N GLY A 339 0.13 3.47 49.73
CA GLY A 339 1.19 3.39 50.74
C GLY A 339 1.32 4.60 51.68
N ASN A 340 0.58 5.68 51.45
CA ASN A 340 0.58 6.85 52.34
C ASN A 340 -0.83 7.44 52.48
N ASN A 341 -1.15 8.53 51.78
CA ASN A 341 -2.42 9.24 51.95
C ASN A 341 -3.36 9.02 50.76
N LYS A 342 -4.63 8.71 51.05
CA LYS A 342 -5.74 8.80 50.10
C LYS A 342 -6.63 9.98 50.47
N THR A 343 -6.87 10.89 49.53
CA THR A 343 -7.77 12.04 49.73
C THR A 343 -8.85 12.02 48.67
N VAL A 344 -10.11 12.12 49.12
CA VAL A 344 -11.28 12.16 48.23
C VAL A 344 -12.03 13.46 48.51
N LYS A 345 -12.28 14.23 47.45
CA LYS A 345 -13.09 15.46 47.50
C LYS A 345 -14.23 15.35 46.52
N ILE A 346 -15.46 15.46 47.03
CA ILE A 346 -16.69 15.36 46.24
C ILE A 346 -17.44 16.67 46.40
N GLY A 347 -17.84 17.27 45.28
CA GLY A 347 -18.42 18.61 45.26
C GLY A 347 -19.90 18.67 45.62
N VAL A 348 -20.64 17.58 45.40
CA VAL A 348 -22.09 17.50 45.60
C VAL A 348 -22.42 16.28 46.46
N ASP A 349 -22.62 15.11 45.84
CA ASP A 349 -23.11 13.91 46.54
C ASP A 349 -22.18 12.71 46.38
N GLN A 350 -22.02 11.96 47.47
CA GLN A 350 -21.43 10.62 47.46
C GLN A 350 -22.53 9.60 47.80
N THR A 351 -22.67 8.54 47.00
CA THR A 351 -23.56 7.41 47.30
C THR A 351 -22.77 6.12 47.23
N THR A 352 -22.85 5.30 48.27
CA THR A 352 -22.19 4.00 48.37
C THR A 352 -23.24 2.93 48.64
N ASN A 353 -23.32 1.92 47.76
CA ASN A 353 -24.23 0.78 47.90
C ASN A 353 -23.41 -0.50 48.07
N ILE A 354 -23.56 -1.18 49.21
CA ILE A 354 -22.78 -2.37 49.56
C ILE A 354 -23.76 -3.54 49.70
N GLY A 355 -23.56 -4.58 48.89
CA GLY A 355 -24.52 -5.69 48.79
C GLY A 355 -24.43 -6.71 49.94
N SER A 356 -23.33 -6.75 50.67
CA SER A 356 -23.13 -7.68 51.80
C SER A 356 -22.53 -6.96 53.00
N ASN A 357 -21.20 -6.91 53.13
CA ASN A 357 -20.54 -6.38 54.31
C ASN A 357 -19.70 -5.15 53.96
N ASP A 358 -19.80 -4.13 54.80
CA ASP A 358 -18.85 -3.03 54.87
C ASP A 358 -17.98 -3.23 56.13
N THR A 359 -16.67 -3.14 56.01
CA THR A 359 -15.75 -3.32 57.14
C THR A 359 -14.70 -2.21 57.10
N GLU A 360 -14.74 -1.34 58.10
CA GLU A 360 -13.84 -0.23 58.26
C GLU A 360 -12.96 -0.45 59.50
N THR A 361 -11.64 -0.39 59.35
CA THR A 361 -10.68 -0.42 60.46
C THR A 361 -9.84 0.84 60.42
N VAL A 362 -9.88 1.63 61.50
CA VAL A 362 -9.11 2.88 61.62
C VAL A 362 -8.15 2.75 62.79
N GLY A 363 -6.84 2.79 62.51
CA GLY A 363 -5.80 2.52 63.53
C GLY A 363 -5.56 3.65 64.54
N ALA A 364 -6.07 4.85 64.27
CA ALA A 364 -5.95 6.01 65.17
C ALA A 364 -7.31 6.68 65.37
N ASN A 365 -7.58 7.78 64.66
CA ASN A 365 -8.79 8.57 64.87
C ASN A 365 -9.73 8.45 63.66
N ARG A 366 -10.99 8.12 63.93
CA ARG A 366 -12.10 8.30 63.00
C ARG A 366 -12.92 9.52 63.43
N SER A 367 -13.08 10.51 62.55
CA SER A 367 -13.88 11.71 62.81
C SER A 367 -14.96 11.84 61.76
N LEU A 368 -16.20 12.08 62.21
CA LEU A 368 -17.35 12.35 61.36
C LEU A 368 -17.98 13.67 61.80
N THR A 369 -18.21 14.58 60.86
CA THR A 369 -18.92 15.84 61.09
C THR A 369 -20.05 15.94 60.09
N VAL A 370 -21.29 16.04 60.60
CA VAL A 370 -22.50 16.18 59.79
C VAL A 370 -23.15 17.52 60.13
N MET A 371 -23.30 18.39 59.13
CA MET A 371 -23.76 19.77 59.33
C MET A 371 -25.28 19.91 59.45
N ALA A 372 -26.03 18.94 58.90
CA ALA A 372 -27.48 18.92 58.91
C ALA A 372 -27.99 17.71 59.69
N ASN A 373 -28.32 16.62 58.99
CA ASN A 373 -28.94 15.44 59.60
C ASN A 373 -28.09 14.20 59.32
N GLU A 374 -27.85 13.42 60.37
CA GLU A 374 -27.41 12.03 60.28
C GLU A 374 -28.61 11.13 60.61
N THR A 375 -28.83 10.09 59.80
CA THR A 375 -29.88 9.09 60.05
C THR A 375 -29.27 7.70 59.95
N ILE A 376 -29.39 6.93 61.02
CA ILE A 376 -28.90 5.56 61.10
C ILE A 376 -30.11 4.66 61.31
N HIS A 377 -30.31 3.69 60.41
CA HIS A 377 -31.36 2.69 60.52
C HIS A 377 -30.75 1.29 60.61
N VAL A 378 -30.97 0.62 61.73
CA VAL A 378 -30.47 -0.74 61.99
C VAL A 378 -31.67 -1.67 62.20
N VAL A 379 -31.78 -2.72 61.37
CA VAL A 379 -32.95 -3.62 61.36
C VAL A 379 -32.87 -4.67 62.47
N SER A 380 -31.68 -5.21 62.73
CA SER A 380 -31.49 -6.31 63.69
C SER A 380 -30.84 -5.82 64.98
N ASN A 381 -29.51 -5.71 65.01
CA ASN A 381 -28.76 -5.35 66.21
C ASN A 381 -27.75 -4.23 65.93
N SER A 382 -27.67 -3.28 66.85
CA SER A 382 -26.57 -2.32 66.95
C SER A 382 -25.82 -2.61 68.24
N THR A 383 -24.51 -2.78 68.17
CA THR A 383 -23.64 -3.03 69.34
C THR A 383 -22.50 -2.02 69.31
N GLU A 384 -22.32 -1.31 70.41
CA GLU A 384 -21.24 -0.34 70.61
C GLU A 384 -20.46 -0.75 71.86
N ASN A 385 -19.17 -1.08 71.70
CA ASN A 385 -18.27 -1.41 72.80
C ASN A 385 -17.28 -0.26 72.96
N ILE A 386 -17.20 0.30 74.17
CA ILE A 386 -16.38 1.46 74.47
C ILE A 386 -15.56 1.16 75.71
N ASP A 387 -14.26 0.98 75.53
CA ASP A 387 -13.36 0.50 76.59
C ASP A 387 -13.04 1.56 77.65
N ALA A 388 -13.19 2.84 77.29
CA ALA A 388 -12.88 3.97 78.16
C ALA A 388 -14.09 4.88 78.36
N ASN A 389 -14.13 6.02 77.68
CA ASN A 389 -15.14 7.05 77.90
C ASN A 389 -16.11 7.16 76.72
N HIS A 390 -17.41 7.06 77.02
CA HIS A 390 -18.47 7.51 76.13
C HIS A 390 -19.02 8.84 76.63
N SER A 391 -19.00 9.87 75.79
CA SER A 391 -19.60 11.17 76.10
C SER A 391 -20.60 11.54 75.02
N GLN A 392 -21.84 11.76 75.43
CA GLN A 392 -22.91 12.23 74.56
C GLN A 392 -23.47 13.53 75.11
N THR A 393 -23.52 14.57 74.27
CA THR A 393 -24.15 15.85 74.60
C THR A 393 -25.27 16.12 73.61
N VAL A 394 -26.46 16.42 74.12
CA VAL A 394 -27.63 16.75 73.30
C VAL A 394 -28.09 18.16 73.64
N GLY A 395 -28.08 19.06 72.65
CA GLY A 395 -28.26 20.50 72.89
C GLY A 395 -29.69 20.94 73.21
N ILE A 396 -30.70 20.21 72.73
CA ILE A 396 -32.11 20.56 72.95
C ILE A 396 -32.90 19.40 73.57
N VAL A 397 -33.18 18.34 72.79
CA VAL A 397 -34.00 17.21 73.25
C VAL A 397 -33.34 15.89 72.89
N GLN A 398 -33.18 15.03 73.90
CA GLN A 398 -32.89 13.62 73.72
C GLN A 398 -34.15 12.80 74.02
N THR A 399 -34.62 12.02 73.05
CA THR A 399 -35.74 11.09 73.23
C THR A 399 -35.23 9.67 73.09
N ILE A 400 -35.44 8.86 74.12
CA ILE A 400 -35.14 7.42 74.10
C ILE A 400 -36.46 6.67 74.31
N THR A 401 -36.87 5.89 73.31
CA THR A 401 -38.08 5.08 73.37
C THR A 401 -37.71 3.61 73.30
N VAL A 402 -38.12 2.84 74.31
CA VAL A 402 -37.83 1.41 74.40
C VAL A 402 -39.15 0.63 74.47
N LYS A 403 -39.39 -0.26 73.51
CA LYS A 403 -40.66 -0.99 73.39
C LYS A 403 -40.79 -2.20 74.30
N ALA A 404 -39.67 -2.88 74.59
CA ALA A 404 -39.66 -4.13 75.35
C ALA A 404 -39.11 -3.89 76.77
N ALA A 405 -37.79 -3.72 76.90
CA ALA A 405 -37.14 -3.50 78.17
C ALA A 405 -35.84 -2.70 77.99
N ARG A 406 -35.56 -1.82 78.96
CA ARG A 406 -34.27 -1.14 79.11
C ARG A 406 -33.59 -1.71 80.36
N PHE A 407 -32.32 -2.07 80.23
CA PHE A 407 -31.49 -2.51 81.35
C PHE A 407 -30.25 -1.63 81.41
N ASP A 408 -30.05 -0.95 82.53
CA ASP A 408 -28.81 -0.22 82.83
C ASP A 408 -28.11 -1.00 83.96
N THR A 409 -26.86 -1.43 83.72
CA THR A 409 -26.03 -2.08 84.74
C THR A 409 -24.79 -1.23 84.96
N VAL A 410 -24.63 -0.71 86.18
CA VAL A 410 -23.53 0.20 86.52
C VAL A 410 -22.62 -0.46 87.53
N GLY A 411 -21.35 -0.64 87.17
CA GLY A 411 -20.39 -1.41 87.97
C GLY A 411 -19.86 -0.70 89.22
N ALA A 412 -19.92 0.64 89.26
CA ALA A 412 -19.39 1.43 90.38
C ALA A 412 -20.42 2.43 90.94
N ALA A 413 -20.65 3.54 90.25
CA ALA A 413 -21.57 4.58 90.68
C ALA A 413 -22.30 5.20 89.49
N GLU A 414 -23.62 5.34 89.61
CA GLU A 414 -24.44 6.15 88.71
C GLU A 414 -24.74 7.48 89.40
N THR A 415 -24.51 8.60 88.70
CA THR A 415 -24.89 9.93 89.19
C THR A 415 -25.77 10.61 88.17
N ARG A 416 -27.03 10.84 88.54
CA ARG A 416 -27.99 11.59 87.74
C ARG A 416 -28.24 12.95 88.39
N SER A 417 -27.82 14.01 87.73
CA SER A 417 -28.13 15.38 88.14
C SER A 417 -29.18 15.97 87.20
N VAL A 418 -30.27 16.48 87.75
CA VAL A 418 -31.38 17.07 86.98
C VAL A 418 -31.58 18.50 87.45
N GLY A 419 -31.34 19.47 86.56
CA GLY A 419 -31.47 20.90 86.86
C GLY A 419 -32.91 21.44 86.80
N GLY A 420 -33.89 20.60 86.42
CA GLY A 420 -35.29 20.96 86.26
C GLY A 420 -36.26 19.90 86.79
N PHE A 421 -37.54 20.00 86.42
CA PHE A 421 -38.60 19.10 86.90
C PHE A 421 -38.44 17.68 86.33
N GLN A 422 -38.37 16.65 87.19
CA GLN A 422 -38.33 15.25 86.82
C GLN A 422 -39.62 14.54 87.24
N ILE A 423 -40.25 13.81 86.33
CA ILE A 423 -41.38 12.92 86.61
C ILE A 423 -40.92 11.49 86.36
N ASN A 424 -41.05 10.63 87.36
CA ASN A 424 -40.90 9.18 87.21
C ASN A 424 -42.30 8.58 87.43
N SER A 425 -42.91 8.06 86.39
CA SER A 425 -44.26 7.47 86.41
C SER A 425 -44.23 6.01 86.00
#